data_AF-A0AAP0ZLZ8-F1
#
_entry.id   AF-A0AAP0ZLZ8-F1
#
_cell.length_a   1.000
_cell.length_b   1.000
_cell.length_c   1.000
_cell.angle_alpha   90.00
_cell.angle_beta   90.00
_cell.angle_gamma   90.00
#
_symmetry.space_group_name_H-M   'P 1'
#
loop_
_entity.id
_entity.type
_entity.pdbx_description
1 polymer ?
#
loop_
_entity_poly.entity_id
_entity_poly.type
_entity_poly.pdbx_seq_one_letter_code
_entity_poly.pdbx_strand_id
1 'polypeptide(L)'
;MLDPRIEKVDLALTEIAQDPSEKVALWQWAYREMLHETLIGMHQLSHLAGIARQVANDWREPVDVIAPAKPYLAASALADRRLPQVLDGLGSTQDDNDRATLWRLRYASLIASTLQGMQALAEKHRIDRQAMAIGQLN
;
A
#
# COMPACT_ATOMS: atom_id res chain seq x y z
N MET A 1 -4.76 -12.65 -2.55
CA MET A 1 -3.53 -12.39 -3.33
C MET A 1 -2.53 -11.79 -2.38
N LEU A 2 -1.34 -12.37 -2.23
CA LEU A 2 -0.27 -11.76 -1.44
C LEU A 2 0.22 -10.49 -2.17
N ASP A 3 0.52 -9.44 -1.41
CA ASP A 3 1.09 -8.21 -1.97
C ASP A 3 2.61 -8.42 -2.14
N PRO A 4 3.14 -8.53 -3.37
CA PRO A 4 4.55 -8.83 -3.62
C PRO A 4 5.50 -7.72 -3.14
N ARG A 5 4.96 -6.53 -2.81
CA ARG A 5 5.76 -5.43 -2.26
C ARG A 5 6.17 -5.71 -0.81
N ILE A 6 5.40 -6.51 -0.07
CA ILE A 6 5.67 -6.87 1.33
C ILE A 6 7.00 -7.60 1.46
N GLU A 7 7.31 -8.51 0.53
CA GLU A 7 8.58 -9.24 0.53
C GLU A 7 9.78 -8.30 0.39
N LYS A 8 9.67 -7.24 -0.42
CA LYS A 8 10.75 -6.25 -0.58
C LYS A 8 10.97 -5.44 0.69
N VAL A 9 9.89 -5.04 1.36
CA VAL A 9 9.97 -4.33 2.64
C VAL A 9 10.56 -5.23 3.71
N ASP A 10 10.19 -6.50 3.74
CA ASP A 10 10.74 -7.49 4.68
C ASP A 10 12.25 -7.67 4.53
N LEU A 11 12.73 -7.79 3.28
CA LEU A 11 14.16 -7.87 2.97
C LEU A 11 14.91 -6.63 3.46
N ALA A 12 14.41 -5.43 3.13
CA ALA A 12 15.03 -4.18 3.56
C ALA A 12 15.02 -4.01 5.09
N LEU A 13 13.93 -4.39 5.78
CA LEU A 13 13.87 -4.39 7.25
C LEU A 13 14.85 -5.38 7.88
N THR A 14 15.10 -6.51 7.22
CA THR A 14 16.08 -7.50 7.65
C THR A 14 17.51 -6.97 7.51
N GLU A 15 17.81 -6.22 6.44
CA GLU A 15 19.13 -5.62 6.20
C GLU A 15 19.47 -4.52 7.23
N ILE A 16 18.48 -3.75 7.68
CA ILE A 16 18.62 -2.68 8.69
C ILE A 16 18.69 -3.27 10.13
N ALA A 17 19.12 -4.53 10.28
CA ALA A 17 18.98 -5.33 11.53
C ALA A 17 19.35 -4.62 12.84
N GLN A 18 20.28 -3.66 12.79
CA GLN A 18 20.94 -3.05 13.95
C GLN A 18 20.33 -1.73 14.45
N ASP A 19 19.52 -1.02 13.66
CA ASP A 19 18.96 0.29 14.07
C ASP A 19 17.42 0.26 14.16
N PRO A 20 16.85 0.24 15.38
CA PRO A 20 15.41 0.29 15.61
C PRO A 20 14.73 1.53 15.01
N SER A 21 15.39 2.68 15.02
CA SER A 21 14.81 3.93 14.50
C SER A 21 14.70 3.92 12.99
N GLU A 22 15.70 3.37 12.31
CA GLU A 22 15.69 3.20 10.86
C GLU A 22 14.67 2.16 10.41
N LYS A 23 14.49 1.07 11.18
CA LYS A 23 13.42 0.09 10.92
C LYS A 23 12.04 0.70 11.01
N VAL A 24 11.76 1.48 12.05
CA VAL A 24 10.48 2.17 12.22
C VAL A 24 10.26 3.16 11.08
N ALA A 25 11.28 3.96 10.73
CA ALA A 25 11.21 4.93 9.64
C ALA A 25 10.95 4.27 8.28
N LEU A 26 11.67 3.18 7.95
CA LEU A 26 11.44 2.40 6.74
C LEU A 26 10.02 1.84 6.71
N TRP A 27 9.57 1.19 7.79
CA TRP A 27 8.25 0.58 7.84
C TRP A 27 7.14 1.63 7.66
N GLN A 28 7.23 2.77 8.36
CA GLN A 28 6.24 3.84 8.26
C GLN A 28 6.18 4.44 6.87
N TRP A 29 7.34 4.73 6.27
CA TRP A 29 7.40 5.24 4.90
C TRP A 29 6.85 4.23 3.91
N ALA A 30 7.32 2.98 3.93
CA ALA A 30 6.91 1.97 2.97
C ALA A 30 5.41 1.68 3.07
N TYR A 31 4.85 1.66 4.28
CA TYR A 31 3.41 1.52 4.51
C TYR A 31 2.63 2.64 3.83
N ARG A 32 3.04 3.90 4.03
CA ARG A 32 2.38 5.06 3.42
C ARG A 32 2.54 5.09 1.91
N GLU A 33 3.74 4.83 1.41
CA GLU A 33 4.04 4.77 -0.03
C GLU A 33 3.17 3.72 -0.73
N MET A 34 3.11 2.49 -0.18
CA MET A 34 2.32 1.42 -0.77
C MET A 34 0.83 1.74 -0.80
N LEU A 35 0.30 2.36 0.26
CA LEU A 35 -1.09 2.82 0.29
C LEU A 35 -1.32 3.95 -0.70
N HIS A 36 -0.46 4.96 -0.72
CA HIS A 36 -0.54 6.09 -1.65
C HIS A 36 -0.62 5.62 -3.10
N GLU A 37 0.31 4.76 -3.52
CA GLU A 37 0.35 4.16 -4.86
C GLU A 37 -0.94 3.40 -5.19
N THR A 38 -1.45 2.61 -4.25
CA THR A 38 -2.70 1.84 -4.44
C THR A 38 -3.91 2.77 -4.57
N LEU A 39 -3.99 3.81 -3.74
CA LEU A 39 -5.09 4.77 -3.70
C LEU A 39 -5.14 5.62 -4.98
N ILE A 40 -4.00 6.15 -5.43
CA ILE A 40 -3.91 6.89 -6.69
C ILE A 40 -4.23 5.99 -7.88
N GLY A 41 -3.61 4.80 -7.93
CA GLY A 41 -3.82 3.87 -9.03
C GLY A 41 -5.30 3.49 -9.17
N MET A 42 -5.95 3.12 -8.07
CA MET A 42 -7.38 2.78 -8.09
C MET A 42 -8.27 3.97 -8.47
N HIS A 43 -7.91 5.20 -8.08
CA HIS A 43 -8.58 6.40 -8.56
C HIS A 43 -8.50 6.51 -10.09
N GLN A 44 -7.29 6.43 -10.65
CA GLN A 44 -7.04 6.52 -12.08
C GLN A 44 -7.79 5.42 -12.85
N LEU A 45 -7.78 4.19 -12.32
CA LEU A 45 -8.55 3.07 -12.91
C LEU A 45 -10.05 3.36 -12.94
N SER A 46 -10.61 4.02 -11.93
CA SER A 46 -12.04 4.37 -11.94
C SER A 46 -12.41 5.32 -13.09
N HIS A 47 -11.51 6.25 -13.44
CA HIS A 47 -11.69 7.17 -14.58
C HIS A 47 -11.54 6.44 -15.90
N LEU A 48 -10.49 5.60 -16.05
CA LEU A 48 -10.27 4.81 -17.26
C LEU A 48 -11.42 3.83 -17.54
N ALA A 49 -12.02 3.26 -16.49
CA ALA A 49 -13.17 2.38 -16.59
C ALA A 49 -14.51 3.13 -16.73
N GLY A 50 -14.52 4.47 -16.70
CA GLY A 50 -15.75 5.28 -16.87
C GLY A 50 -16.71 5.27 -15.67
N ILE A 51 -16.26 4.80 -14.50
CA ILE A 51 -17.09 4.58 -13.31
C ILE A 51 -16.76 5.54 -12.15
N ALA A 52 -15.94 6.56 -12.37
CA ALA A 52 -15.43 7.45 -11.32
C ALA A 52 -16.56 8.09 -10.48
N ARG A 53 -17.69 8.47 -11.10
CA ARG A 53 -18.84 9.03 -10.38
C ARG A 53 -19.52 8.01 -9.47
N GLN A 54 -19.60 6.76 -9.91
CA GLN A 54 -20.26 5.67 -9.21
C GLN A 54 -19.50 5.26 -7.94
N VAL A 55 -18.18 5.41 -7.93
CA VAL A 55 -17.30 4.99 -6.81
C VAL A 55 -16.70 6.15 -6.02
N ALA A 56 -17.11 7.40 -6.31
CA ALA A 56 -16.53 8.60 -5.70
C ALA A 56 -16.58 8.59 -4.16
N ASN A 57 -17.66 8.08 -3.57
CA ASN A 57 -17.82 7.99 -2.12
C ASN A 57 -17.07 6.81 -1.48
N ASP A 58 -16.65 5.84 -2.29
CA ASP A 58 -15.91 4.65 -1.82
C ASP A 58 -14.40 4.89 -1.83
N TRP A 59 -13.92 5.70 -2.77
CA TRP A 59 -12.51 6.08 -2.86
C TRP A 59 -12.08 6.97 -1.70
N ARG A 60 -10.83 6.78 -1.25
CA ARG A 60 -10.22 7.61 -0.21
C ARG A 60 -9.04 8.37 -0.79
N GLU A 61 -8.87 9.61 -0.33
CA GLU A 61 -7.73 10.44 -0.72
C GLU A 61 -6.40 9.75 -0.39
N PRO A 62 -5.37 9.90 -1.24
CA PRO A 62 -4.05 9.31 -0.98
C PRO A 62 -3.46 9.84 0.32
N VAL A 63 -2.72 8.98 1.02
CA VAL A 63 -2.01 9.38 2.24
C VAL A 63 -0.75 10.17 1.89
N ASP A 64 -0.39 11.14 2.75
CA ASP A 64 0.86 11.88 2.59
C ASP A 64 2.07 10.97 2.80
N VAL A 65 2.96 10.96 1.82
CA VAL A 65 4.23 10.25 1.88
C VAL A 65 5.31 11.22 2.34
N ILE A 66 5.99 10.86 3.43
CA ILE A 66 7.18 11.56 3.90
C ILE A 66 8.37 10.67 3.57
N ALA A 67 9.23 11.14 2.67
CA ALA A 67 10.43 10.40 2.30
C ALA A 67 11.34 10.20 3.52
N PRO A 68 11.93 9.00 3.68
CA PRO A 68 12.88 8.74 4.75
C PRO A 68 14.18 9.50 4.48
N ALA A 69 14.91 9.86 5.55
CA ALA A 69 16.19 10.54 5.43
C ALA A 69 17.25 9.72 4.66
N LYS A 70 17.12 8.39 4.67
CA LYS A 70 17.96 7.45 3.91
C LYS A 70 17.12 6.75 2.83
N PRO A 71 17.64 6.56 1.61
CA PRO A 71 16.94 5.89 0.53
C PRO A 71 17.03 4.37 0.69
N TYR A 72 16.27 3.80 1.63
CA TYR A 72 16.28 2.35 1.91
C TYR A 72 15.80 1.51 0.72
N LEU A 73 14.80 2.01 -0.01
CA LEU A 73 14.27 1.41 -1.25
C LEU A 73 13.92 2.54 -2.22
N ALA A 74 13.97 2.26 -3.52
CA ALA A 74 13.38 3.15 -4.51
C ALA A 74 11.84 3.11 -4.42
N ALA A 75 11.18 4.26 -4.52
CA ALA A 75 9.71 4.36 -4.55
C ALA A 75 9.08 3.41 -5.59
N SER A 76 9.70 3.30 -6.77
CA SER A 76 9.27 2.38 -7.84
C SER A 76 9.29 0.89 -7.45
N ALA A 77 10.03 0.52 -6.39
CA ALA A 77 9.99 -0.83 -5.84
C ALA A 77 8.66 -1.13 -5.14
N LEU A 78 7.92 -0.10 -4.70
CA LEU A 78 6.65 -0.14 -3.98
C LEU A 78 5.42 0.20 -4.87
N ALA A 79 5.62 0.38 -6.17
CA ALA A 79 4.53 0.52 -7.14
C ALA A 79 3.61 -0.71 -7.14
N ASP A 80 2.29 -0.50 -7.17
CA ASP A 80 1.32 -1.60 -7.16
C ASP A 80 1.17 -2.25 -8.55
N ARG A 81 1.96 -3.30 -8.79
CA ARG A 81 1.95 -4.05 -10.05
C ARG A 81 0.70 -4.89 -10.29
N ARG A 82 -0.25 -4.89 -9.36
CA ARG A 82 -1.52 -5.63 -9.47
C ARG A 82 -2.58 -4.81 -10.20
N LEU A 83 -2.40 -3.48 -10.30
CA LEU A 83 -3.35 -2.55 -10.93
C LEU A 83 -3.67 -2.88 -12.40
N PRO A 84 -2.71 -3.27 -13.28
CA PRO A 84 -3.04 -3.66 -14.65
C PRO A 84 -4.05 -4.81 -14.72
N GLN A 85 -3.91 -5.81 -13.85
CA GLN A 85 -4.85 -6.94 -13.79
C GLN A 85 -6.25 -6.51 -13.31
N VAL A 86 -6.33 -5.50 -12.46
CA VAL A 86 -7.61 -4.91 -12.06
C VAL A 86 -8.27 -4.22 -13.26
N LEU A 87 -7.51 -3.43 -14.02
CA LEU A 87 -8.02 -2.77 -15.23
C LEU A 87 -8.55 -3.78 -16.25
N ASP A 88 -7.77 -4.83 -16.54
CA ASP A 88 -8.17 -5.90 -17.45
C ASP A 88 -9.49 -6.56 -16.98
N GLY A 89 -9.60 -6.81 -15.67
CA GLY A 89 -10.83 -7.32 -15.06
C GLY A 89 -12.03 -6.39 -15.24
N LEU A 90 -11.85 -5.09 -15.02
CA LEU A 90 -12.91 -4.09 -15.20
C LEU A 90 -13.34 -3.97 -16.67
N GLY A 91 -12.40 -4.08 -17.60
CA GLY A 91 -12.67 -4.00 -19.05
C GLY A 91 -13.47 -5.18 -19.61
N SER A 92 -13.53 -6.30 -18.89
CA SER A 92 -14.27 -7.50 -19.30
C SER A 92 -15.79 -7.43 -19.04
N THR A 93 -16.23 -6.43 -18.29
CA THR A 93 -17.62 -6.26 -17.88
C THR A 93 -18.34 -5.24 -18.77
N GLN A 94 -19.54 -5.59 -19.25
CA GLN A 94 -20.34 -4.75 -20.14
C GLN A 94 -21.28 -3.76 -19.41
N ASP A 95 -21.47 -3.93 -18.11
CA ASP A 95 -22.35 -3.09 -17.27
C ASP A 95 -21.56 -2.22 -16.28
N ASP A 96 -21.96 -0.95 -16.13
CA ASP A 96 -21.29 0.02 -15.28
C ASP A 96 -21.41 -0.29 -13.79
N ASN A 97 -22.53 -0.87 -13.34
CA ASN A 97 -22.74 -1.23 -11.94
C ASN A 97 -21.93 -2.45 -11.56
N ASP A 98 -21.84 -3.44 -12.46
CA ASP A 98 -20.98 -4.60 -12.27
C ASP A 98 -19.51 -4.17 -12.23
N ARG A 99 -19.09 -3.25 -13.11
CA ARG A 99 -17.74 -2.65 -13.07
C ARG A 99 -17.48 -1.94 -11.75
N ALA A 100 -18.40 -1.10 -11.28
CA ALA A 100 -18.28 -0.40 -10.01
C ALA A 100 -18.19 -1.38 -8.83
N THR A 101 -18.98 -2.46 -8.86
CA THR A 101 -18.96 -3.51 -7.83
C THR A 101 -17.62 -4.25 -7.82
N LEU A 102 -17.12 -4.65 -8.99
CA LEU A 102 -15.81 -5.27 -9.12
C LEU A 102 -14.69 -4.34 -8.65
N TRP A 103 -14.76 -3.05 -9.01
CA TRP A 103 -13.81 -2.03 -8.57
C TRP A 103 -13.78 -1.96 -7.04
N ARG A 104 -14.93 -1.88 -6.36
CA ARG A 104 -15.00 -1.84 -4.88
C ARG A 104 -14.39 -3.08 -4.24
N LEU A 105 -14.71 -4.26 -4.77
CA LEU A 105 -14.17 -5.53 -4.26
C LEU A 105 -12.65 -5.59 -4.41
N ARG A 106 -12.13 -5.19 -5.58
CA ARG A 106 -10.68 -5.15 -5.83
C ARG A 106 -10.00 -4.10 -4.96
N TYR A 107 -10.58 -2.91 -4.86
CA TYR A 107 -10.07 -1.83 -4.02
C TYR A 107 -9.93 -2.27 -2.57
N ALA A 108 -11.01 -2.80 -1.97
CA ALA A 108 -11.00 -3.31 -0.60
C ALA A 108 -9.97 -4.44 -0.42
N SER A 109 -9.88 -5.36 -1.39
CA SER A 109 -8.93 -6.47 -1.33
C SER A 109 -7.47 -6.01 -1.38
N LEU A 110 -7.12 -5.05 -2.23
CA LEU A 110 -5.75 -4.52 -2.36
C LEU A 110 -5.34 -3.78 -1.09
N ILE A 111 -6.23 -2.95 -0.54
CA ILE A 111 -5.99 -2.24 0.72
C ILE A 111 -5.82 -3.25 1.85
N ALA A 112 -6.75 -4.19 2.03
CA ALA A 112 -6.67 -5.20 3.08
C ALA A 112 -5.38 -6.02 3.00
N SER A 113 -4.97 -6.43 1.79
CA SER A 113 -3.71 -7.16 1.58
C SER A 113 -2.48 -6.35 1.99
N THR A 114 -2.47 -5.05 1.69
CA THR A 114 -1.40 -4.13 2.09
C THR A 114 -1.35 -3.98 3.61
N LEU A 115 -2.50 -3.70 4.25
CA LEU A 115 -2.61 -3.52 5.69
C LEU A 115 -2.19 -4.78 6.46
N GLN A 116 -2.72 -5.94 6.06
CA GLN A 116 -2.41 -7.22 6.72
C GLN A 116 -0.94 -7.59 6.56
N GLY A 117 -0.36 -7.41 5.37
CA GLY A 117 1.06 -7.68 5.14
C GLY A 117 1.96 -6.78 5.99
N MET A 118 1.66 -5.49 6.04
CA MET A 118 2.46 -4.54 6.82
C MET A 118 2.32 -4.76 8.33
N GLN A 119 1.14 -5.14 8.81
CA GLN A 119 0.93 -5.55 10.21
C GLN A 119 1.77 -6.79 10.57
N ALA A 120 1.78 -7.81 9.70
CA ALA A 120 2.59 -9.00 9.90
C ALA A 120 4.10 -8.67 9.95
N LEU A 121 4.56 -7.71 9.13
CA LEU A 121 5.94 -7.22 9.21
C LEU A 121 6.21 -6.44 10.50
N ALA A 122 5.26 -5.63 10.97
CA ALA A 122 5.41 -4.91 12.23
C ALA A 122 5.62 -5.88 13.40
N GLU A 123 4.84 -6.97 13.44
CA GLU A 123 4.95 -8.03 14.44
C GLU A 123 6.29 -8.79 14.31
N LYS A 124 6.63 -9.25 13.10
CA LYS A 124 7.87 -9.98 12.81
C LYS A 124 9.12 -9.20 13.24
N HIS A 125 9.17 -7.90 12.92
CA HIS A 125 10.32 -7.03 13.20
C HIS A 125 10.23 -6.29 14.53
N ARG A 126 9.15 -6.51 15.31
CA ARG A 126 8.88 -5.87 16.60
C ARG A 126 8.83 -4.34 16.52
N ILE A 127 8.30 -3.81 15.42
CA ILE A 127 8.23 -2.37 15.12
C ILE A 127 7.49 -1.60 16.22
N ASP A 128 6.35 -2.10 16.70
CA ASP A 128 5.57 -1.42 17.74
C ASP A 128 6.35 -1.26 19.07
N ARG A 129 7.11 -2.28 19.44
CA ARG A 129 7.99 -2.23 20.63
C ARG A 129 9.11 -1.22 20.45
N GLN A 130 9.66 -1.14 19.24
CA GLN A 130 10.73 -0.19 18.91
C GLN A 130 10.20 1.25 18.89
N ALA A 131 9.04 1.48 18.28
CA ALA A 131 8.40 2.80 18.23
C ALA A 131 8.04 3.33 19.63
N MET A 132 7.52 2.47 20.51
CA MET A 132 7.25 2.84 21.90
C MET A 132 8.52 3.20 22.67
N ALA A 133 9.61 2.43 22.49
CA ALA A 133 10.89 2.70 23.14
C ALA A 133 11.50 4.04 22.70
N ILE A 134 11.39 4.39 21.41
CA ILE A 134 11.88 5.67 20.87
C ILE A 134 11.03 6.83 21.39
N GLY A 135 9.71 6.67 21.46
CA GLY A 135 8.80 7.69 21.99
C GLY A 135 8.95 7.98 23.50
N GLN A 136 9.63 7.09 24.25
CA GLN A 136 9.98 7.33 25.65
C GLN A 136 11.33 8.03 25.85
N LEU A 137 12.16 8.08 24.80
CA LEU A 137 13.52 8.65 24.84
C LEU A 137 13.60 10.09 24.29
N ASN A 138 12.52 10.57 23.66
CA ASN A 138 12.35 11.94 23.16
C ASN A 138 11.37 12.72 24.04
#